data_AF-A0A7V7BRQ4-F1
#
_entry.id   AF-A0A7V7BRQ4-F1
#
_cell.length_a   1.000
_cell.length_b   1.000
_cell.length_c   1.000
_cell.angle_alpha   90.00
_cell.angle_beta   90.00
_cell.angle_gamma   90.00
#
_symmetry.space_group_name_H-M   'P 1'
#
loop_
_entity.id
_entity.type
_entity.pdbx_description
1 polymer ?
#
loop_
_entity_poly.entity_id
_entity_poly.type
_entity_poly.pdbx_seq_one_letter_code
_entity_poly.pdbx_strand_id
1 'polypeptide(L)'
;MNPARNQAKLTPSNLSTIRGANYRAAGATNTTHYWLNYDPVETRRDLTYAGRLKLNQVRVFVNEASWLADKKAFRRNLRDLARACYEHRIGLMITVGDSAVFIAQDGSIERERIRAFVTELVDAVGREPALAFWDASNEPDYNPPGSPPDRREKRIEIARLIAATLHELDKETPVTIGVAYEPTMEELADAVDVLSFHNYLPTRAAISNDIARAKAFATRAGKPVINTEIGCIARANPYDVTLEEHMRAGVGWYIWELMITRRWGDCARCVLSGWHGARPGDSRRDSRSVPQSVGKCAGGKCEPRELGQHGHRRRPGVAG
;
A
#
# COMPACT_ATOMS: atom_id res chain seq x y z
N MET A 1 3.83 14.68 -41.31
CA MET A 1 4.43 13.67 -40.42
C MET A 1 4.96 14.40 -39.20
N ASN A 2 4.35 14.20 -38.03
CA ASN A 2 4.77 14.87 -36.80
C ASN A 2 5.76 13.94 -36.08
N PRO A 3 7.02 14.32 -35.85
CA PRO A 3 7.95 13.46 -35.13
C PRO A 3 7.40 13.27 -33.72
N ALA A 4 7.20 12.02 -33.33
CA ALA A 4 6.72 11.64 -32.01
C ALA A 4 7.54 12.38 -30.95
N ARG A 5 6.88 13.22 -30.15
CA ARG A 5 7.44 13.75 -28.91
C ARG A 5 7.88 12.55 -28.09
N ASN A 6 9.18 12.31 -28.02
CA ASN A 6 9.79 11.45 -27.03
C ASN A 6 9.65 12.15 -25.67
N GLN A 7 8.42 12.18 -25.12
CA GLN A 7 8.25 12.35 -23.69
C GLN A 7 8.85 11.09 -23.06
N ALA A 8 9.97 11.24 -22.36
CA ALA A 8 10.56 10.12 -21.62
C ALA A 8 9.46 9.52 -20.72
N LYS A 9 9.15 8.23 -20.93
CA LYS A 9 8.30 7.48 -20.01
C LYS A 9 8.90 7.65 -18.61
N LEU A 10 8.10 8.10 -17.63
CA LEU A 10 8.57 8.22 -16.25
C LEU A 10 8.77 6.85 -15.57
N THR A 11 8.26 5.77 -16.18
CA THR A 11 8.55 4.39 -15.78
C THR A 11 10.04 4.08 -15.96
N PRO A 12 10.78 3.78 -14.88
CA PRO A 12 12.18 3.41 -15.00
C PRO A 12 12.31 2.08 -15.76
N SER A 13 13.20 2.00 -16.75
CA SER A 13 13.58 0.73 -17.38
C SER A 13 14.27 -0.22 -16.40
N ASN A 14 14.82 0.32 -15.31
CA ASN A 14 15.43 -0.42 -14.22
C ASN A 14 14.64 -0.20 -12.91
N LEU A 15 13.85 -1.20 -12.53
CA LEU A 15 12.98 -1.13 -11.36
C LEU A 15 13.75 -1.01 -10.02
N SER A 16 15.03 -1.40 -9.96
CA SER A 16 15.86 -1.27 -8.74
C SER A 16 16.04 0.18 -8.27
N THR A 17 15.83 1.14 -9.18
CA THR A 17 15.94 2.58 -8.93
C THR A 17 14.66 3.18 -8.34
N ILE A 18 13.58 2.39 -8.23
CA ILE A 18 12.31 2.87 -7.69
C ILE A 18 12.44 3.10 -6.19
N ARG A 19 12.08 4.30 -5.77
CA ARG A 19 12.01 4.79 -4.40
C ARG A 19 10.63 5.42 -4.24
N GLY A 20 9.66 4.60 -3.89
CA GLY A 20 8.25 4.96 -3.93
C GLY A 20 7.62 5.12 -2.55
N ALA A 21 6.41 5.67 -2.53
CA ALA A 21 5.55 5.65 -1.35
C ALA A 21 4.09 5.45 -1.74
N ASN A 22 3.35 4.72 -0.91
CA ASN A 22 1.89 4.72 -0.96
C ASN A 22 1.39 6.11 -0.56
N TYR A 23 0.46 6.67 -1.32
CA TYR A 23 0.02 8.05 -1.14
C TYR A 23 -1.51 8.17 -1.09
N ARG A 24 -1.96 8.85 -0.03
CA ARG A 24 -3.26 9.51 0.11
C ARG A 24 -3.00 10.82 0.84
N ALA A 25 -3.79 11.85 0.56
CA ALA A 25 -3.63 13.14 1.24
C ALA A 25 -3.82 13.01 2.76
N ALA A 26 -3.11 13.83 3.53
CA ALA A 26 -3.06 13.74 4.99
C ALA A 26 -4.45 13.82 5.65
N GLY A 27 -5.34 14.64 5.10
CA GLY A 27 -6.73 14.78 5.56
C GLY A 27 -7.61 13.55 5.38
N ALA A 28 -7.20 12.57 4.57
CA ALA A 28 -8.03 11.41 4.23
C ALA A 28 -8.14 10.39 5.37
N THR A 29 -9.37 9.89 5.60
CA THR A 29 -9.61 8.80 6.56
C THR A 29 -9.60 7.43 5.88
N ASN A 30 -10.03 7.35 4.62
CA ASN A 30 -10.01 6.16 3.78
C ASN A 30 -9.95 6.57 2.29
N THR A 31 -9.89 5.59 1.38
CA THR A 31 -9.81 5.83 -0.07
C THR A 31 -11.01 6.62 -0.60
N THR A 32 -12.23 6.29 -0.18
CA THR A 32 -13.43 7.01 -0.61
C THR A 32 -13.43 8.46 -0.16
N HIS A 33 -13.09 8.71 1.11
CA HIS A 33 -12.98 10.06 1.65
C HIS A 33 -11.93 10.88 0.90
N TYR A 34 -10.80 10.28 0.51
CA TYR A 34 -9.77 10.98 -0.26
C TYR A 34 -10.31 11.52 -1.59
N TRP A 35 -10.97 10.67 -2.38
CA TRP A 35 -11.46 11.07 -3.70
C TRP A 35 -12.66 12.01 -3.66
N LEU A 36 -13.54 11.87 -2.66
CA LEU A 36 -14.67 12.78 -2.45
C LEU A 36 -14.26 14.18 -1.97
N ASN A 37 -13.12 14.29 -1.29
CA ASN A 37 -12.60 15.54 -0.75
C ASN A 37 -11.21 15.86 -1.33
N TYR A 38 -10.99 15.50 -2.59
CA TYR A 38 -9.71 15.72 -3.26
C TYR A 38 -9.39 17.21 -3.32
N ASP A 39 -8.22 17.59 -2.80
CA ASP A 39 -7.72 18.97 -2.82
C ASP A 39 -6.43 19.03 -3.69
N PRO A 40 -6.49 19.67 -4.88
CA PRO A 40 -5.35 19.78 -5.78
C PRO A 40 -4.17 20.60 -5.19
N VAL A 41 -4.44 21.50 -4.24
CA VAL A 41 -3.40 22.28 -3.55
C VAL A 41 -2.69 21.40 -2.51
N GLU A 42 -3.45 20.62 -1.74
CA GLU A 42 -2.88 19.64 -0.81
C GLU A 42 -2.03 18.60 -1.54
N THR A 43 -2.51 18.07 -2.67
CA THR A 43 -1.75 17.10 -3.47
C THR A 43 -0.40 17.64 -3.93
N ARG A 44 -0.35 18.84 -4.53
CA ARG A 44 0.92 19.44 -4.97
C ARG A 44 1.88 19.70 -3.81
N ARG A 45 1.37 20.16 -2.66
CA ARG A 45 2.18 20.31 -1.42
C ARG A 45 2.79 18.98 -0.99
N ASP A 46 2.00 17.92 -0.92
CA ASP A 46 2.48 16.61 -0.47
C ASP A 46 3.53 16.02 -1.43
N LEU A 47 3.35 16.21 -2.74
CA LEU A 47 4.34 15.81 -3.74
C LEU A 47 5.66 16.60 -3.65
N THR A 48 5.66 17.83 -3.10
CA THR A 48 6.91 18.52 -2.74
C THR A 48 7.68 17.76 -1.66
N TYR A 49 7.00 17.15 -0.68
CA TYR A 49 7.67 16.35 0.34
C TYR A 49 8.28 15.08 -0.23
N ALA A 50 7.58 14.40 -1.15
CA ALA A 50 8.14 13.26 -1.87
C ALA A 50 9.46 13.63 -2.58
N GLY A 51 9.50 14.78 -3.27
CA GLY A 51 10.73 15.27 -3.91
C GLY A 51 11.86 15.59 -2.92
N ARG A 52 11.54 16.15 -1.74
CA ARG A 52 12.54 16.40 -0.67
C ARG A 52 13.13 15.10 -0.11
N LEU A 53 12.31 14.05 -0.03
CA LEU A 53 12.71 12.70 0.38
C LEU A 53 13.37 11.89 -0.75
N LYS A 54 13.55 12.49 -1.93
CA LYS A 54 14.12 11.83 -3.12
C LYS A 54 13.32 10.61 -3.58
N LEU A 55 12.02 10.60 -3.28
CA LEU A 55 11.09 9.62 -3.84
C LEU A 55 10.79 9.99 -5.29
N ASN A 56 10.65 8.97 -6.14
CA ASN A 56 10.40 9.12 -7.57
C ASN A 56 9.10 8.46 -8.04
N GLN A 57 8.36 7.79 -7.16
CA GLN A 57 7.05 7.22 -7.49
C GLN A 57 6.06 7.31 -6.34
N VAL A 58 4.77 7.36 -6.68
CA VAL A 58 3.67 7.21 -5.74
C VAL A 58 2.70 6.12 -6.20
N ARG A 59 2.24 5.31 -5.24
CA ARG A 59 1.19 4.30 -5.44
C ARG A 59 -0.11 4.80 -4.80
N VAL A 60 -1.17 4.95 -5.58
CA VAL A 60 -2.42 5.60 -5.16
C VAL A 60 -3.61 4.69 -5.37
N PHE A 61 -4.38 4.51 -4.31
CA PHE A 61 -5.53 3.62 -4.30
C PHE A 61 -6.77 4.30 -4.89
N VAL A 62 -7.50 3.57 -5.71
CA VAL A 62 -8.81 3.94 -6.26
C VAL A 62 -9.84 2.86 -5.90
N ASN A 63 -11.12 3.23 -5.88
CA ASN A 63 -12.22 2.28 -5.69
C ASN A 63 -13.46 2.69 -6.48
N GLU A 64 -14.32 1.70 -6.74
CA GLU A 64 -15.56 1.90 -7.49
C GLU A 64 -16.52 2.85 -6.76
N ALA A 65 -16.56 2.79 -5.42
CA ALA A 65 -17.43 3.65 -4.60
C ALA A 65 -17.19 5.15 -4.85
N SER A 66 -15.92 5.57 -4.98
CA SER A 66 -15.59 6.97 -5.30
C SER A 66 -16.05 7.37 -6.69
N TRP A 67 -15.90 6.47 -7.66
CA TRP A 67 -16.35 6.71 -9.03
C TRP A 67 -17.87 6.81 -9.12
N LEU A 68 -18.60 5.88 -8.49
CA LEU A 68 -20.07 5.89 -8.53
C LEU A 68 -20.68 7.12 -7.83
N ALA A 69 -20.02 7.64 -6.79
CA ALA A 69 -20.49 8.81 -6.06
C ALA A 69 -20.47 10.10 -6.91
N ASP A 70 -19.40 10.34 -7.67
CA ASP A 70 -19.35 11.42 -8.67
C ASP A 70 -18.34 11.07 -9.77
N LYS A 71 -18.83 10.47 -10.87
CA LYS A 71 -18.00 10.02 -11.99
C LYS A 71 -17.21 11.17 -12.62
N LYS A 72 -17.82 12.35 -12.72
CA LYS A 72 -17.20 13.50 -13.37
C LYS A 72 -16.11 14.08 -12.48
N ALA A 73 -16.32 14.18 -11.16
CA ALA A 73 -15.29 14.63 -10.23
C ALA A 73 -14.15 13.63 -10.13
N PHE A 74 -14.46 12.35 -9.99
CA PHE A 74 -13.46 11.28 -9.93
C PHE A 74 -12.50 11.32 -11.12
N ARG A 75 -13.03 11.40 -12.36
CA ARG A 75 -12.21 11.54 -13.58
C ARG A 75 -11.33 12.79 -13.57
N ARG A 76 -11.90 13.94 -13.20
CA ARG A 76 -11.14 15.20 -13.14
C ARG A 76 -10.01 15.12 -12.11
N ASN A 77 -10.28 14.56 -10.94
CA ASN A 77 -9.34 14.46 -9.83
C ASN A 77 -8.20 13.48 -10.15
N LEU A 78 -8.51 12.34 -10.78
CA LEU A 78 -7.48 11.41 -11.26
C LEU A 78 -6.53 12.06 -12.27
N ARG A 79 -7.07 12.84 -13.21
CA ARG A 79 -6.27 13.59 -14.18
C ARG A 79 -5.42 14.68 -13.53
N ASP A 80 -5.97 15.43 -12.57
CA ASP A 80 -5.17 16.44 -11.85
C ASP A 80 -4.03 15.79 -11.07
N LEU A 81 -4.29 14.68 -10.36
CA LEU A 81 -3.25 13.92 -9.68
C LEU A 81 -2.14 13.48 -10.65
N ALA A 82 -2.50 12.87 -11.79
CA ALA A 82 -1.52 12.42 -12.77
C ALA A 82 -0.66 13.58 -13.29
N ARG A 83 -1.26 14.74 -13.54
CA ARG A 83 -0.54 15.95 -13.99
C ARG A 83 0.34 16.54 -12.90
N ALA A 84 -0.14 16.57 -11.66
CA ALA A 84 0.66 16.99 -10.51
C ALA A 84 1.88 16.07 -10.31
N CYS A 85 1.71 14.74 -10.45
CA CYS A 85 2.82 13.80 -10.45
C CYS A 85 3.83 14.11 -11.56
N TYR A 86 3.35 14.37 -12.78
CA TYR A 86 4.21 14.73 -13.92
C TYR A 86 5.00 16.02 -13.68
N GLU A 87 4.34 17.08 -13.20
CA GLU A 87 4.96 18.37 -12.83
C GLU A 87 6.10 18.19 -11.81
N HIS A 88 5.92 17.28 -10.87
CA HIS A 88 6.91 16.95 -9.84
C HIS A 88 7.94 15.90 -10.24
N ARG A 89 7.88 15.38 -11.48
CA ARG A 89 8.72 14.27 -11.98
C ARG A 89 8.61 13.01 -11.12
N ILE A 90 7.39 12.69 -10.72
CA ILE A 90 7.03 11.52 -9.92
C ILE A 90 6.19 10.58 -10.81
N GLY A 91 6.57 9.31 -10.87
CA GLY A 91 5.76 8.27 -11.51
C GLY A 91 4.54 7.90 -10.65
N LEU A 92 3.44 7.51 -11.29
CA LEU A 92 2.16 7.19 -10.67
C LEU A 92 1.79 5.74 -10.93
N MET A 93 1.52 5.00 -9.87
CA MET A 93 0.89 3.68 -9.92
C MET A 93 -0.55 3.80 -9.42
N ILE A 94 -1.52 3.40 -10.24
CA ILE A 94 -2.94 3.36 -9.84
C ILE A 94 -3.30 1.94 -9.39
N THR A 95 -3.79 1.83 -8.16
CA THR A 95 -4.12 0.55 -7.51
C THR A 95 -5.61 0.41 -7.28
N VAL A 96 -6.23 -0.68 -7.76
CA VAL A 96 -7.60 -1.02 -7.37
C VAL A 96 -7.60 -1.58 -5.94
N GLY A 97 -8.14 -0.79 -5.00
CA GLY A 97 -7.99 -1.04 -3.57
C GLY A 97 -8.99 -2.03 -2.96
N ASP A 98 -10.23 -2.03 -3.44
CA ASP A 98 -11.34 -2.78 -2.82
C ASP A 98 -11.97 -3.74 -3.82
N SER A 99 -11.25 -4.80 -4.18
CA SER A 99 -11.71 -5.77 -5.19
C SER A 99 -12.88 -6.65 -4.71
N ALA A 100 -13.12 -6.73 -3.39
CA ALA A 100 -14.18 -7.57 -2.85
C ALA A 100 -15.60 -7.06 -3.17
N VAL A 101 -15.76 -5.78 -3.52
CA VAL A 101 -17.06 -5.14 -3.87
C VAL A 101 -17.66 -5.65 -5.18
N PHE A 102 -16.84 -6.34 -5.99
CA PHE A 102 -17.27 -6.98 -7.24
C PHE A 102 -17.81 -8.40 -7.03
N ILE A 103 -17.90 -8.85 -5.78
CA ILE A 103 -18.58 -10.10 -5.42
C ILE A 103 -20.00 -9.74 -5.02
N ALA A 104 -20.98 -10.20 -5.80
CA ALA A 104 -22.39 -10.00 -5.57
C ALA A 104 -22.87 -10.73 -4.30
N GLN A 105 -24.10 -10.42 -3.87
CA GLN A 105 -24.69 -11.04 -2.67
C GLN A 105 -24.89 -12.55 -2.82
N ASP A 106 -25.16 -13.02 -4.04
CA ASP A 106 -25.26 -14.45 -4.38
C ASP A 106 -23.88 -15.12 -4.55
N GLY A 107 -22.79 -14.36 -4.41
CA GLY A 107 -21.42 -14.81 -4.54
C GLY A 107 -20.88 -14.80 -5.97
N SER A 108 -21.65 -14.42 -6.98
CA SER A 108 -21.17 -14.27 -8.36
C SER A 108 -20.20 -13.08 -8.50
N ILE A 109 -19.35 -13.12 -9.54
CA ILE A 109 -18.40 -12.03 -9.84
C ILE A 109 -19.01 -11.11 -10.90
N GLU A 110 -19.08 -9.83 -10.58
CA GLU A 110 -19.70 -8.75 -11.37
C GLU A 110 -18.78 -8.25 -12.50
N ARG A 111 -18.60 -9.09 -13.54
CA ARG A 111 -17.66 -8.83 -14.65
C ARG A 111 -17.91 -7.52 -15.39
N GLU A 112 -19.17 -7.16 -15.61
CA GLU A 112 -19.54 -5.91 -16.30
C GLU A 112 -19.16 -4.68 -15.48
N ARG A 113 -19.37 -4.72 -14.16
CA ARG A 113 -18.96 -3.65 -13.24
C ARG A 113 -17.45 -3.49 -13.19
N ILE A 114 -16.72 -4.61 -13.14
CA ILE A 114 -15.25 -4.61 -13.23
C ILE A 114 -14.81 -3.91 -14.51
N ARG A 115 -15.30 -4.35 -15.67
CA ARG A 115 -14.94 -3.76 -16.97
C ARG A 115 -15.27 -2.27 -17.02
N ALA A 116 -16.46 -1.87 -16.61
CA ALA A 116 -16.88 -0.48 -16.64
C ALA A 116 -15.98 0.43 -15.78
N PHE A 117 -15.60 -0.04 -14.58
CA PHE A 117 -14.70 0.70 -13.71
C PHE A 117 -13.28 0.77 -14.29
N VAL A 118 -12.75 -0.34 -14.82
CA VAL A 118 -11.42 -0.35 -15.45
C VAL A 118 -11.37 0.54 -16.69
N THR A 119 -12.40 0.52 -17.53
CA THR A 119 -12.51 1.44 -18.68
C THR A 119 -12.45 2.89 -18.23
N GLU A 120 -13.16 3.26 -17.16
CA GLU A 120 -13.08 4.62 -16.62
C GLU A 120 -11.65 5.01 -16.24
N LEU A 121 -10.92 4.13 -15.55
CA LEU A 121 -9.55 4.40 -15.13
C LEU A 121 -8.64 4.64 -16.34
N VAL A 122 -8.73 3.76 -17.36
CA VAL A 122 -7.93 3.88 -18.59
C VAL A 122 -8.30 5.15 -19.37
N ASP A 123 -9.59 5.47 -19.50
CA ASP A 123 -10.06 6.70 -20.15
C ASP A 123 -9.60 7.97 -19.40
N ALA A 124 -9.53 7.89 -18.07
CA ALA A 124 -9.11 9.00 -17.24
C ALA A 124 -7.61 9.27 -17.40
N VAL A 125 -6.75 8.27 -17.22
CA VAL A 125 -5.30 8.47 -17.02
C VAL A 125 -4.38 7.60 -17.90
N GLY A 126 -4.91 6.69 -18.72
CA GLY A 126 -4.10 5.77 -19.54
C GLY A 126 -3.17 6.45 -20.56
N ARG A 127 -3.36 7.74 -20.83
CA ARG A 127 -2.49 8.55 -21.71
C ARG A 127 -1.71 9.63 -20.96
N GLU A 128 -1.84 9.71 -19.63
CA GLU A 128 -1.14 10.71 -18.82
C GLU A 128 0.31 10.25 -18.60
N PRO A 129 1.32 11.09 -18.90
CA PRO A 129 2.73 10.67 -18.94
C PRO A 129 3.34 10.30 -17.57
N ALA A 130 2.66 10.62 -16.47
CA ALA A 130 3.05 10.17 -15.15
C ALA A 130 2.66 8.72 -14.85
N LEU A 131 1.66 8.16 -15.55
CA LEU A 131 1.21 6.80 -15.29
C LEU A 131 2.34 5.83 -15.62
N ALA A 132 2.85 5.17 -14.59
CA ALA A 132 4.00 4.29 -14.65
C ALA A 132 3.61 2.81 -14.60
N PHE A 133 2.57 2.48 -13.83
CA PHE A 133 2.05 1.13 -13.63
C PHE A 133 0.55 1.14 -13.39
N TRP A 134 -0.11 0.07 -13.82
CA TRP A 134 -1.38 -0.34 -13.25
C TRP A 134 -1.14 -1.42 -12.20
N ASP A 135 -1.80 -1.30 -11.05
CA ASP A 135 -1.85 -2.34 -10.03
C ASP A 135 -3.28 -2.85 -9.91
N ALA A 136 -3.51 -4.01 -10.52
CA ALA A 136 -4.85 -4.53 -10.80
C ALA A 136 -5.63 -4.89 -9.54
N SER A 137 -4.97 -5.23 -8.43
CA SER A 137 -5.64 -5.41 -7.15
C SER A 137 -4.64 -5.38 -6.01
N ASN A 138 -4.98 -4.66 -4.94
CA ASN A 138 -4.26 -4.77 -3.68
C ASN A 138 -4.61 -6.06 -2.92
N GLU A 139 -3.58 -6.80 -2.48
CA GLU A 139 -3.61 -7.97 -1.59
C GLU A 139 -4.83 -8.89 -1.81
N PRO A 140 -5.06 -9.43 -3.04
CA PRO A 140 -6.19 -10.33 -3.28
C PRO A 140 -6.11 -11.62 -2.44
N ASP A 141 -4.93 -11.94 -1.95
CA ASP A 141 -4.55 -13.10 -1.15
C ASP A 141 -4.68 -12.90 0.37
N TYR A 142 -4.89 -11.67 0.83
CA TYR A 142 -5.15 -11.38 2.25
C TYR A 142 -6.64 -11.24 2.54
N ASN A 143 -7.16 -12.01 3.49
CA ASN A 143 -8.53 -11.86 3.98
C ASN A 143 -8.56 -11.51 5.47
N PRO A 144 -9.36 -10.52 5.89
CA PRO A 144 -9.63 -10.29 7.30
C PRO A 144 -10.26 -11.53 7.97
N PRO A 145 -10.04 -11.74 9.28
CA PRO A 145 -10.74 -12.78 10.04
C PRO A 145 -12.26 -12.70 9.85
N GLY A 146 -12.90 -13.86 9.68
CA GLY A 146 -14.35 -13.95 9.44
C GLY A 146 -14.77 -13.78 7.97
N SER A 147 -13.84 -13.59 7.05
CA SER A 147 -14.15 -13.63 5.61
C SER A 147 -14.64 -15.01 5.17
N PRO A 148 -15.55 -15.10 4.18
CA PRO A 148 -15.97 -16.37 3.60
C PRO A 148 -14.78 -17.22 3.11
N PRO A 149 -14.84 -18.57 3.20
CA PRO A 149 -13.73 -19.45 2.82
C PRO A 149 -13.25 -19.26 1.37
N ASP A 150 -14.18 -18.99 0.45
CA ASP A 150 -13.95 -18.79 -0.98
C ASP A 150 -13.51 -17.36 -1.34
N ARG A 151 -13.42 -16.45 -0.36
CA ARG A 151 -13.14 -15.01 -0.60
C ARG A 151 -11.80 -14.80 -1.29
N ARG A 152 -10.77 -15.59 -0.94
CA ARG A 152 -9.43 -15.49 -1.54
C ARG A 152 -9.49 -15.83 -3.02
N GLU A 153 -10.09 -16.97 -3.36
CA GLU A 153 -10.19 -17.47 -4.73
C GLU A 153 -10.93 -16.46 -5.61
N LYS A 154 -12.07 -15.94 -5.14
CA LYS A 154 -12.83 -14.92 -5.86
C LYS A 154 -12.04 -13.63 -6.06
N ARG A 155 -11.31 -13.15 -5.06
CA ARG A 155 -10.49 -11.94 -5.20
C ARG A 155 -9.30 -12.13 -6.12
N ILE A 156 -8.71 -13.33 -6.16
CA ILE A 156 -7.69 -13.71 -7.15
C ILE A 156 -8.28 -13.71 -8.56
N GLU A 157 -9.47 -14.28 -8.76
CA GLU A 157 -10.16 -14.25 -10.05
C GLU A 157 -10.45 -12.81 -10.49
N ILE A 158 -10.95 -11.97 -9.58
CA ILE A 158 -11.20 -10.55 -9.85
C ILE A 158 -9.90 -9.82 -10.24
N ALA A 159 -8.79 -10.06 -9.53
CA ALA A 159 -7.50 -9.47 -9.86
C ALA A 159 -7.03 -9.86 -11.27
N ARG A 160 -7.22 -11.13 -11.67
CA ARG A 160 -6.94 -11.60 -13.03
C ARG A 160 -7.84 -10.93 -14.07
N LEU A 161 -9.12 -10.73 -13.76
CA LEU A 161 -10.04 -10.05 -14.68
C LEU A 161 -9.70 -8.58 -14.87
N ILE A 162 -9.32 -7.89 -13.80
CA ILE A 162 -8.85 -6.50 -13.88
C ILE A 162 -7.57 -6.44 -14.72
N ALA A 163 -6.59 -7.31 -14.44
CA ALA A 163 -5.33 -7.36 -15.19
C ALA A 163 -5.55 -7.62 -16.68
N ALA A 164 -6.38 -8.62 -17.03
CA ALA A 164 -6.72 -8.91 -18.42
C ALA A 164 -7.44 -7.74 -19.11
N THR A 165 -8.32 -7.04 -18.41
CA THR A 165 -9.02 -5.86 -18.95
C THR A 165 -8.06 -4.68 -19.15
N LEU A 166 -7.11 -4.47 -18.24
CA LEU A 166 -6.06 -3.47 -18.40
C LEU A 166 -5.18 -3.78 -19.61
N HIS A 167 -4.72 -5.02 -19.75
CA HIS A 167 -3.96 -5.47 -20.93
C HIS A 167 -4.76 -5.32 -22.22
N GLU A 168 -6.08 -5.44 -22.20
CA GLU A 168 -6.94 -5.22 -23.36
C GLU A 168 -6.97 -3.74 -23.76
N LEU A 169 -7.20 -2.86 -22.79
CA LEU A 169 -7.53 -1.44 -23.01
C LEU A 169 -6.30 -0.52 -23.09
N ASP A 170 -5.20 -0.88 -22.42
CA ASP A 170 -3.94 -0.14 -22.39
C ASP A 170 -2.77 -1.09 -22.74
N LYS A 171 -2.18 -0.87 -23.93
CA LYS A 171 -1.08 -1.69 -24.45
C LYS A 171 0.30 -1.16 -24.05
N GLU A 172 0.37 0.00 -23.41
CA GLU A 172 1.63 0.70 -23.15
C GLU A 172 2.07 0.63 -21.69
N THR A 173 1.12 0.66 -20.75
CA THR A 173 1.41 0.70 -19.31
C THR A 173 1.51 -0.71 -18.74
N PRO A 174 2.62 -1.06 -18.04
CA PRO A 174 2.77 -2.38 -17.43
C PRO A 174 1.77 -2.60 -16.28
N VAL A 175 1.27 -3.84 -16.19
CA VAL A 175 0.33 -4.29 -15.16
C VAL A 175 1.06 -5.13 -14.10
N THR A 176 0.73 -4.89 -12.84
CA THR A 176 1.13 -5.69 -11.68
C THR A 176 -0.07 -6.03 -10.79
N ILE A 177 0.13 -6.90 -9.80
CA ILE A 177 -0.81 -7.18 -8.71
C ILE A 177 0.01 -7.18 -7.42
N GLY A 178 -0.22 -6.22 -6.53
CA GLY A 178 0.44 -6.16 -5.23
C GLY A 178 -0.09 -7.21 -4.25
N VAL A 179 0.55 -8.39 -4.16
CA VAL A 179 0.13 -9.46 -3.25
C VAL A 179 0.73 -9.31 -1.84
N ALA A 180 0.00 -9.78 -0.83
CA ALA A 180 0.47 -9.79 0.56
C ALA A 180 1.61 -10.80 0.78
N TYR A 181 1.61 -11.90 0.03
CA TYR A 181 2.53 -13.02 0.23
C TYR A 181 3.23 -13.41 -1.08
N GLU A 182 4.56 -13.51 -1.01
CA GLU A 182 5.42 -13.88 -2.14
C GLU A 182 5.02 -15.18 -2.87
N PRO A 183 4.57 -16.27 -2.21
CA PRO A 183 4.09 -17.45 -2.93
C PRO A 183 2.93 -17.16 -3.90
N THR A 184 2.02 -16.25 -3.55
CA THR A 184 0.92 -15.87 -4.43
C THR A 184 1.36 -14.95 -5.57
N MET A 185 2.52 -14.30 -5.44
CA MET A 185 3.17 -13.60 -6.56
C MET A 185 3.57 -14.61 -7.63
N GLU A 186 4.07 -15.78 -7.23
CA GLU A 186 4.37 -16.87 -8.18
C GLU A 186 3.09 -17.40 -8.85
N GLU A 187 2.01 -17.61 -8.07
CA GLU A 187 0.70 -18.07 -8.57
C GLU A 187 0.07 -17.13 -9.61
N LEU A 188 0.33 -15.83 -9.51
CA LEU A 188 -0.24 -14.78 -10.38
C LEU A 188 0.71 -14.31 -11.47
N ALA A 189 1.89 -14.92 -11.58
CA ALA A 189 2.95 -14.46 -12.47
C ALA A 189 2.52 -14.39 -13.94
N ASP A 190 1.65 -15.28 -14.40
CA ASP A 190 1.13 -15.31 -15.78
C ASP A 190 0.18 -14.14 -16.11
N ALA A 191 -0.43 -13.51 -15.10
CA ALA A 191 -1.40 -12.42 -15.30
C ALA A 191 -0.77 -11.02 -15.39
N VAL A 192 0.53 -10.88 -15.13
CA VAL A 192 1.17 -9.57 -14.92
C VAL A 192 2.45 -9.40 -15.75
N ASP A 193 2.82 -8.15 -16.03
CA ASP A 193 4.10 -7.82 -16.67
C ASP A 193 5.23 -7.70 -15.64
N VAL A 194 4.88 -7.23 -14.45
CA VAL A 194 5.81 -6.98 -13.34
C VAL A 194 5.34 -7.71 -12.10
N LEU A 195 6.24 -8.46 -11.49
CA LEU A 195 5.98 -9.16 -10.23
C LEU A 195 6.02 -8.17 -9.07
N SER A 196 5.05 -8.27 -8.16
CA SER A 196 4.96 -7.42 -6.99
C SER A 196 4.53 -8.21 -5.77
N PHE A 197 5.16 -7.95 -4.63
CA PHE A 197 4.83 -8.53 -3.33
C PHE A 197 4.97 -7.48 -2.23
N HIS A 198 4.41 -7.75 -1.05
CA HIS A 198 4.52 -6.90 0.13
C HIS A 198 5.45 -7.53 1.16
N ASN A 199 6.24 -6.72 1.85
CA ASN A 199 7.15 -7.21 2.88
C ASN A 199 7.06 -6.38 4.15
N TYR A 200 6.25 -6.89 5.07
CA TYR A 200 6.08 -6.33 6.42
C TYR A 200 6.71 -7.22 7.50
N LEU A 201 7.72 -8.02 7.14
CA LEU A 201 8.35 -8.97 8.04
C LEU A 201 9.19 -8.24 9.11
N PRO A 202 9.28 -8.77 10.34
CA PRO A 202 9.82 -8.00 11.46
C PRO A 202 11.34 -8.08 11.64
N THR A 203 12.02 -9.04 11.00
CA THR A 203 13.46 -9.25 11.18
C THR A 203 14.21 -9.12 9.87
N ARG A 204 15.46 -8.65 9.94
CA ARG A 204 16.35 -8.54 8.78
C ARG A 204 16.43 -9.84 7.98
N ALA A 205 16.64 -10.97 8.66
CA ALA A 205 16.74 -12.28 8.03
C ALA A 205 15.44 -12.69 7.31
N ALA A 206 14.27 -12.42 7.91
CA ALA A 206 12.99 -12.71 7.27
C ALA A 206 12.79 -11.84 6.01
N ILE A 207 13.09 -10.54 6.12
CA ILE A 207 13.05 -9.59 4.99
C ILE A 207 13.97 -10.07 3.86
N SER A 208 15.26 -10.33 4.15
CA SER A 208 16.25 -10.72 3.14
C SER A 208 15.91 -12.06 2.47
N ASN A 209 15.40 -13.03 3.23
CA ASN A 209 15.03 -14.34 2.69
C ASN A 209 13.83 -14.25 1.75
N ASP A 210 12.86 -13.39 2.07
CA ASP A 210 11.69 -13.16 1.24
C ASP A 210 12.04 -12.43 -0.07
N ILE A 211 12.92 -11.41 0.01
CA ILE A 211 13.50 -10.76 -1.18
C ILE A 211 14.25 -11.77 -2.06
N ALA A 212 15.05 -12.66 -1.44
CA ALA A 212 15.83 -13.65 -2.18
C ALA A 212 14.92 -14.65 -2.93
N ARG A 213 13.82 -15.11 -2.31
CA ARG A 213 12.82 -15.95 -2.97
C ARG A 213 12.19 -15.23 -4.16
N ALA A 214 11.68 -14.03 -3.94
CA ALA A 214 11.04 -13.23 -4.98
C ALA A 214 11.98 -13.02 -6.19
N LYS A 215 13.26 -12.71 -5.94
CA LYS A 215 14.27 -12.55 -7.00
C LYS A 215 14.59 -13.86 -7.72
N ALA A 216 14.68 -14.97 -6.99
CA ALA A 216 14.95 -16.27 -7.58
C ALA A 216 13.82 -16.68 -8.52
N PHE A 217 12.56 -16.48 -8.10
CA PHE A 217 11.41 -16.71 -8.97
C PHE A 217 11.38 -15.76 -10.16
N ALA A 218 11.56 -14.45 -9.94
CA ALA A 218 11.61 -13.45 -11.00
C ALA A 218 12.63 -13.79 -12.10
N THR A 219 13.80 -14.28 -11.69
CA THR A 219 14.84 -14.78 -12.61
C THR A 219 14.36 -15.98 -13.43
N ARG A 220 13.71 -16.98 -12.80
CA ARG A 220 13.17 -18.15 -13.50
C ARG A 220 12.03 -17.78 -14.46
N ALA A 221 11.17 -16.86 -14.05
CA ALA A 221 10.03 -16.40 -14.82
C ALA A 221 10.41 -15.41 -15.94
N GLY A 222 11.64 -14.88 -15.93
CA GLY A 222 12.07 -13.84 -16.86
C GLY A 222 11.30 -12.53 -16.70
N LYS A 223 10.81 -12.22 -15.50
CA LYS A 223 10.00 -11.03 -15.21
C LYS A 223 10.69 -10.12 -14.20
N PRO A 224 10.55 -8.79 -14.33
CA PRO A 224 11.08 -7.87 -13.33
C PRO A 224 10.23 -7.94 -12.05
N VAL A 225 10.83 -7.56 -10.92
CA VAL A 225 10.19 -7.62 -9.59
C VAL A 225 10.39 -6.33 -8.80
N ILE A 226 9.35 -5.92 -8.09
CA ILE A 226 9.32 -4.78 -7.16
C ILE A 226 8.61 -5.18 -5.87
N ASN A 227 8.82 -4.40 -4.81
CA ASN A 227 8.01 -4.49 -3.61
C ASN A 227 7.13 -3.23 -3.50
N THR A 228 5.80 -3.39 -3.48
CA THR A 228 4.87 -2.24 -3.48
C THR A 228 4.38 -1.84 -2.09
N GLU A 229 4.79 -2.55 -1.05
CA GLU A 229 4.51 -2.18 0.33
C GLU A 229 5.56 -2.71 1.33
N ILE A 230 6.33 -1.78 1.88
CA ILE A 230 7.21 -1.97 3.04
C ILE A 230 6.98 -0.84 4.04
N GLY A 231 7.51 -0.97 5.26
CA GLY A 231 7.60 0.07 6.28
C GLY A 231 6.25 0.73 6.58
N CYS A 232 5.55 0.26 7.62
CA CYS A 232 4.26 0.81 8.06
C CYS A 232 4.35 1.26 9.52
N ILE A 233 3.92 2.50 9.81
CA ILE A 233 4.01 3.13 11.14
C ILE A 233 3.42 2.27 12.26
N ALA A 234 2.41 1.47 11.96
CA ALA A 234 1.69 0.64 12.93
C ALA A 234 1.99 -0.86 12.79
N ARG A 235 3.05 -1.22 12.05
CA ARG A 235 3.56 -2.59 11.95
C ARG A 235 4.99 -2.63 12.48
N ALA A 236 5.38 -3.76 13.05
CA ALA A 236 6.74 -4.00 13.49
C ALA A 236 7.68 -4.31 12.29
N ASN A 237 7.64 -3.50 11.23
CA ASN A 237 8.54 -3.61 10.08
C ASN A 237 9.54 -2.43 10.14
N PRO A 238 10.80 -2.69 10.51
CA PRO A 238 11.80 -1.64 10.74
C PRO A 238 12.16 -0.92 9.44
N TYR A 239 11.82 0.37 9.34
CA TYR A 239 12.00 1.18 8.12
C TYR A 239 13.44 1.17 7.62
N ASP A 240 14.41 1.43 8.48
CA ASP A 240 15.84 1.44 8.15
C ASP A 240 16.30 0.10 7.59
N VAL A 241 15.96 -1.01 8.26
CA VAL A 241 16.35 -2.36 7.86
C VAL A 241 15.69 -2.79 6.55
N THR A 242 14.38 -2.55 6.38
CA THR A 242 13.68 -2.96 5.15
C THR A 242 14.19 -2.16 3.94
N LEU A 243 14.43 -0.87 4.11
CA LEU A 243 15.01 -0.03 3.06
C LEU A 243 16.41 -0.51 2.67
N GLU A 244 17.27 -0.77 3.67
CA GLU A 244 18.63 -1.25 3.43
C GLU A 244 18.65 -2.60 2.69
N GLU A 245 17.85 -3.57 3.12
CA GLU A 245 17.81 -4.90 2.49
C GLU A 245 17.31 -4.84 1.04
N HIS A 246 16.27 -4.05 0.75
CA HIS A 246 15.78 -3.87 -0.62
C HIS A 246 16.81 -3.15 -1.49
N MET A 247 17.46 -2.10 -0.96
CA MET A 247 18.50 -1.37 -1.68
C MET A 247 19.72 -2.24 -1.98
N ARG A 248 20.19 -3.03 -1.00
CA ARG A 248 21.32 -3.96 -1.18
C ARG A 248 20.99 -5.07 -2.18
N ALA A 249 19.76 -5.55 -2.18
CA ALA A 249 19.30 -6.56 -3.13
C ALA A 249 19.01 -6.01 -4.53
N GLY A 250 19.01 -4.69 -4.73
CA GLY A 250 18.64 -4.06 -5.99
C GLY A 250 17.16 -4.25 -6.34
N VAL A 251 16.27 -4.21 -5.34
CA VAL A 251 14.82 -4.31 -5.54
C VAL A 251 14.18 -2.95 -5.25
N GLY A 252 13.40 -2.45 -6.20
CA GLY A 252 12.63 -1.22 -6.04
C GLY A 252 11.53 -1.39 -4.99
N TRP A 253 11.18 -0.31 -4.30
CA TRP A 253 10.28 -0.40 -3.15
C TRP A 253 9.30 0.77 -3.06
N TYR A 254 8.20 0.57 -2.33
CA TYR A 254 7.25 1.60 -1.91
C TYR A 254 6.97 1.52 -0.40
N ILE A 255 7.19 2.61 0.33
CA ILE A 255 6.87 2.66 1.78
C ILE A 255 5.37 2.89 2.04
N TRP A 256 4.86 2.50 3.22
CA TRP A 256 3.50 2.82 3.70
C TRP A 256 3.55 3.81 4.88
N GLU A 257 3.30 5.10 4.70
CA GLU A 257 2.84 5.84 3.52
C GLU A 257 3.50 7.22 3.52
N LEU A 258 3.43 7.96 2.40
CA LEU A 258 4.04 9.29 2.25
C LEU A 258 3.56 10.27 3.33
N MET A 259 2.28 10.21 3.67
CA MET A 259 1.64 11.09 4.64
C MET A 259 1.04 10.27 5.78
N ILE A 260 1.26 10.68 7.03
CA ILE A 260 0.53 10.12 8.17
C ILE A 260 -0.92 10.59 8.08
N THR A 261 -1.78 9.76 7.50
CA THR A 261 -3.19 10.10 7.31
C THR A 261 -3.96 10.07 8.63
N ARG A 262 -5.15 10.70 8.67
CA ARG A 262 -6.06 10.61 9.83
C ARG A 262 -6.37 9.17 10.24
N ARG A 263 -6.28 8.20 9.32
CA ARG A 263 -6.39 6.77 9.60
C ARG A 263 -5.43 6.27 10.68
N TRP A 264 -4.23 6.86 10.78
CA TRP A 264 -3.21 6.50 11.75
C TRP A 264 -3.08 7.50 12.90
N GLY A 265 -4.01 8.44 13.02
CA GLY A 265 -3.93 9.51 14.02
C GLY A 265 -3.72 8.98 15.44
N ASP A 266 -4.38 7.88 15.78
CA ASP A 266 -4.24 7.25 17.11
C ASP A 266 -2.90 6.53 17.29
N CYS A 267 -2.43 5.81 16.27
CA CYS A 267 -1.11 5.16 16.30
C CYS A 267 0.02 6.20 16.40
N ALA A 268 -0.05 7.27 15.62
CA ALA A 268 0.91 8.37 15.66
C ALA A 268 0.91 9.06 17.03
N ARG A 269 -0.28 9.26 17.64
CA ARG A 269 -0.41 9.80 19.00
C ARG A 269 0.26 8.88 20.03
N CYS A 270 0.08 7.56 19.94
CA CYS A 270 0.72 6.61 20.84
C CYS A 270 2.26 6.61 20.73
N VAL A 271 2.80 6.73 19.51
CA VAL A 271 4.26 6.84 19.30
C VAL A 271 4.80 8.13 19.93
N LEU A 272 4.13 9.27 19.71
CA LEU A 272 4.54 10.57 20.23
C LEU A 272 4.37 10.69 21.75
N SER A 273 3.36 10.06 22.34
CA SER A 273 3.13 10.06 23.79
C SER A 273 4.13 9.19 24.53
N GLY A 274 4.58 8.07 23.93
CA GLY A 274 5.70 7.28 24.43
C GLY A 274 7.02 8.07 24.51
N TRP A 275 7.17 9.10 23.67
CA TRP A 275 8.34 9.99 23.65
C TRP A 275 8.30 11.06 24.75
N HIS A 276 7.11 11.53 25.16
CA HIS A 276 6.98 12.50 26.27
C HIS A 276 7.24 11.88 27.66
N GLY A 277 7.30 10.55 27.77
CA GLY A 277 7.69 9.85 28.99
C GLY A 277 9.19 9.81 29.27
N ALA A 278 10.04 10.21 28.31
CA ALA A 278 11.49 10.21 28.43
C ALA A 278 12.02 11.65 28.63
N ARG A 279 11.83 12.22 29.82
CA ARG A 279 12.60 13.41 30.22
C ARG A 279 14.03 12.96 30.60
N PRO A 280 15.11 13.62 30.12
CA PRO A 280 16.45 13.34 30.59
C PRO A 280 16.56 13.82 32.05
N GLY A 281 16.69 12.89 33.00
CA GLY A 281 16.97 13.24 34.40
C GLY A 281 16.41 12.32 35.48
N ASP A 282 15.52 11.37 35.17
CA ASP A 282 14.97 10.47 36.19
C ASP A 282 15.70 9.11 36.20
N SER A 283 16.76 9.00 36.99
CA SER A 283 17.62 7.81 37.12
C SER A 283 17.03 6.70 38.00
N ARG A 284 15.69 6.62 38.14
CA ARG A 284 15.02 5.56 38.93
C ARG A 284 13.88 4.87 38.20
N ARG A 285 14.11 4.44 36.95
CA ARG A 285 13.30 3.36 36.36
C ARG A 285 14.19 2.31 35.72
N ASP A 286 14.11 1.13 36.31
CA ASP A 286 14.75 -0.11 35.90
C ASP A 286 14.49 -0.38 34.41
N SER A 287 15.57 -0.60 33.66
CA SER A 287 15.60 -0.78 32.19
C SER A 287 14.96 -2.11 31.72
N ARG A 288 14.14 -2.74 32.56
CA ARG A 288 13.48 -4.04 32.32
C ARG A 288 11.97 -3.94 32.04
N SER A 289 11.44 -2.74 31.86
CA SER A 289 9.99 -2.52 31.71
C SER A 289 9.60 -1.74 30.44
N VAL A 290 10.33 -1.91 29.34
CA VAL A 290 9.78 -1.57 28.03
C VAL A 290 8.79 -2.70 27.66
N PRO A 291 7.48 -2.44 27.54
CA PRO A 291 6.54 -3.49 27.18
C PRO A 291 6.81 -3.95 25.75
N GLN A 292 7.22 -5.20 25.57
CA GLN A 292 7.42 -5.84 24.25
C GLN A 292 6.09 -6.17 23.51
N SER A 293 4.98 -5.53 23.86
CA SER A 293 3.69 -5.81 23.23
C SER A 293 3.16 -4.59 22.47
N VAL A 294 3.78 -4.29 21.31
CA VAL A 294 3.10 -3.53 20.26
C VAL A 294 2.18 -4.51 19.52
N GLY A 295 0.94 -4.61 20.00
CA GLY A 295 -0.09 -5.40 19.33
C GLY A 295 -0.29 -4.94 17.88
N LYS A 296 -0.60 -5.88 16.98
CA LYS A 296 -0.97 -5.58 15.59
C LYS A 296 -2.09 -4.53 15.57
N CYS A 297 -1.81 -3.34 15.04
CA CYS A 297 -2.85 -2.37 14.72
C CYS A 297 -3.57 -2.83 13.44
N ALA A 298 -4.50 -3.75 13.58
CA ALA A 298 -5.48 -4.04 12.53
C ALA A 298 -6.65 -3.05 12.68
N GLY A 299 -6.91 -2.25 11.64
CA GLY A 299 -8.15 -1.47 11.55
C GLY A 299 -8.17 -0.07 12.20
N GLY A 300 -7.04 0.50 12.61
CA GLY A 300 -6.98 1.91 13.04
C GLY A 300 -7.63 2.20 14.40
N LYS A 301 -7.82 1.20 15.26
CA LYS A 301 -8.21 1.40 16.66
C LYS A 301 -7.10 0.92 17.60
N CYS A 302 -6.62 1.80 18.46
CA CYS A 302 -5.92 1.42 19.69
C CYS A 302 -6.98 1.20 20.78
N GLU A 303 -7.31 -0.04 21.10
CA GLU A 303 -8.08 -0.32 22.32
C GLU A 303 -7.12 -0.35 23.52
N PRO A 304 -7.37 0.45 24.58
CA PRO A 304 -6.69 0.25 25.84
C PRO A 304 -7.15 -1.10 26.39
N ARG A 305 -6.25 -2.08 26.47
CA ARG A 305 -6.49 -3.23 27.35
C ARG A 305 -6.55 -2.67 28.77
N GLU A 306 -7.73 -2.76 29.38
CA GLU A 306 -7.88 -2.55 30.82
C GLU A 306 -6.84 -3.40 31.54
N LEU A 307 -5.96 -2.73 32.29
CA LEU A 307 -5.10 -3.39 33.26
C LEU A 307 -6.04 -4.07 34.26
N GLY A 308 -6.09 -5.40 34.18
CA GLY A 308 -6.84 -6.22 35.14
C GLY A 308 -6.52 -5.74 36.55
N GLN A 309 -7.56 -5.38 37.30
CA GLN A 309 -7.47 -5.13 38.73
C GLN A 309 -6.89 -6.39 39.37
N HIS A 310 -5.59 -6.38 39.65
CA HIS A 310 -4.99 -7.33 40.59
C HIS A 310 -5.57 -7.03 41.96
N GLY A 311 -6.68 -7.71 42.28
CA GLY A 311 -7.21 -7.76 43.63
C GLY A 311 -6.12 -8.26 44.57
N HIS A 312 -5.69 -7.40 45.49
CA HIS A 312 -4.89 -7.77 46.63
C HIS A 312 -5.66 -8.82 47.46
N ARG A 313 -5.39 -10.11 47.25
CA ARG A 313 -5.69 -11.13 48.26
C ARG A 313 -4.72 -10.92 49.43
N ARG A 314 -5.22 -10.31 50.51
CA ARG A 314 -4.55 -10.31 51.81
C ARG A 314 -4.37 -11.77 52.27
N ARG A 315 -3.15 -12.11 52.69
CA ARG A 315 -2.88 -13.36 53.43
C ARG A 315 -3.65 -13.32 54.75
N PRO A 316 -4.30 -14.42 55.18
CA PRO A 316 -4.80 -14.49 56.55
C PRO A 316 -3.59 -14.60 57.50
N GLY A 317 -3.52 -13.69 58.46
CA GLY A 317 -2.59 -13.77 59.58
C GLY A 317 -2.99 -14.89 60.53
N VAL A 318 -2.01 -15.65 60.97
CA VAL A 318 -2.10 -16.57 62.10
C VAL A 318 -2.02 -15.75 63.38
N ALA A 319 -3.00 -15.89 64.27
CA ALA A 319 -2.84 -15.61 65.70
C ALA A 319 -4.00 -16.21 66.51
N GLY A 320 -3.65 -16.89 67.60
CA GLY A 320 -4.51 -17.12 68.77
C GLY A 320 -5.27 -18.43 68.77
#